data_AF-A0A549SDY0-F1
#
_entry.id   AF-A0A549SDY0-F1
#
_cell.length_a   1.000
_cell.length_b   1.000
_cell.length_c   1.000
_cell.angle_alpha   90.00
_cell.angle_beta   90.00
_cell.angle_gamma   90.00
#
_symmetry.space_group_name_H-M   'P 1'
#
loop_
_entity.id
_entity.type
_entity.pdbx_description
1 polymer ?
#
loop_
_entity_poly.entity_id
_entity_poly.type
_entity_poly.pdbx_seq_one_letter_code
_entity_poly.pdbx_strand_id
1 'polypeptide(L)'
;MRPENLAADRVDRRLAENQSGKRKVVVVVRERDGRTLPSVFESEDAATSFIRSRVAKGTVVHADESPAWNSLHAKFSMKRINHQEGFSIDDACTNGAESFFSRMRRGELGHHHHIAGIYFARYAQEAAWREDHRRIGNGDQAEGVIGLAMGLGPSIDFCGYWQRTKAG
;
A
#
# COMPACT_ATOMS: atom_id res chain seq x y z
N MET A 1 4.85 4.68 -31.65
CA MET A 1 3.57 4.27 -31.03
C MET A 1 3.84 2.90 -30.39
N ARG A 2 3.80 2.76 -29.05
CA ARG A 2 4.06 1.47 -28.38
C ARG A 2 2.84 0.55 -28.58
N PRO A 3 2.99 -0.65 -29.18
CA PRO A 3 1.86 -1.53 -29.51
C PRO A 3 1.15 -2.17 -28.30
N GLU A 4 1.66 -2.01 -27.08
CA GLU A 4 1.18 -2.69 -25.86
C GLU A 4 -0.03 -2.03 -25.16
N ASN A 5 -0.65 -1.01 -25.76
CA ASN A 5 -1.71 -0.22 -25.10
C ASN A 5 -3.14 -0.70 -25.39
N LEU A 6 -3.32 -1.68 -26.27
CA LEU A 6 -4.64 -2.26 -26.53
C LEU A 6 -5.05 -3.18 -25.38
N ALA A 7 -6.31 -3.10 -24.95
CA ALA A 7 -6.82 -3.87 -23.82
C ALA A 7 -6.71 -5.39 -24.05
N ALA A 8 -6.78 -5.85 -25.30
CA ALA A 8 -6.62 -7.25 -25.71
C ALA A 8 -5.20 -7.79 -25.54
N ASP A 9 -4.18 -6.92 -25.60
CA ASP A 9 -2.76 -7.30 -25.47
C ASP A 9 -2.25 -7.15 -24.03
N ARG A 10 -3.12 -6.74 -23.09
CA ARG A 10 -2.77 -6.63 -21.68
C ARG A 10 -2.66 -8.03 -21.07
N VAL A 11 -1.43 -8.50 -20.93
CA VAL A 11 -1.11 -9.70 -20.15
C VAL A 11 -1.66 -9.53 -18.73
N ASP A 12 -2.60 -10.39 -18.33
CA ASP A 12 -3.02 -10.45 -16.94
C ASP A 12 -1.91 -11.09 -16.09
N ARG A 13 -1.12 -10.21 -15.48
CA ARG A 13 -0.02 -10.58 -14.57
C ARG A 13 -0.49 -11.20 -13.25
N ARG A 14 -1.81 -11.38 -13.05
CA ARG A 14 -2.40 -12.13 -11.93
C ARG A 14 -2.46 -13.62 -12.21
N LEU A 15 -2.56 -14.05 -13.47
CA LEU A 15 -2.57 -15.47 -13.82
C LEU A 15 -1.25 -16.13 -13.43
N ALA A 16 -1.31 -17.33 -12.86
CA ALA A 16 -0.14 -18.05 -12.34
C ALA A 16 0.97 -18.23 -13.39
N GLU A 17 0.59 -18.47 -14.65
CA GLU A 17 1.48 -18.58 -15.80
C GLU A 17 2.31 -17.31 -16.08
N ASN A 18 1.82 -16.14 -15.66
CA ASN A 18 2.46 -14.84 -15.87
C ASN A 18 3.19 -14.34 -14.62
N GLN A 19 3.27 -15.15 -13.55
CA GLN A 19 3.93 -14.78 -12.30
C GLN A 19 5.41 -15.20 -12.32
N SER A 20 6.31 -14.24 -12.08
CA SER A 20 7.77 -14.48 -12.01
C SER A 20 8.26 -14.81 -10.59
N GLY A 21 7.35 -14.97 -9.62
CA GLY A 21 7.68 -15.16 -8.19
C GLY A 21 8.30 -13.93 -7.50
N LYS A 22 8.63 -12.86 -8.24
CA LYS A 22 9.21 -11.63 -7.69
C LYS A 22 8.17 -10.56 -7.36
N ARG A 23 6.89 -10.85 -7.63
CA ARG A 23 5.80 -9.91 -7.45
C ARG A 23 5.52 -9.78 -5.97
N LYS A 24 5.53 -8.54 -5.49
CA LYS A 24 5.10 -8.19 -4.15
C LYS A 24 3.75 -7.49 -4.21
N VAL A 25 2.99 -7.59 -3.13
CA VAL A 25 1.72 -6.90 -2.94
C VAL A 25 1.86 -5.88 -1.83
N VAL A 26 1.20 -4.74 -1.98
CA VAL A 26 1.04 -3.77 -0.90
C VAL A 26 -0.30 -4.04 -0.25
N VAL A 27 -0.29 -4.31 1.05
CA VAL A 27 -1.49 -4.39 1.88
C VAL A 27 -1.54 -3.13 2.74
N VAL A 28 -2.70 -2.51 2.80
CA VAL A 28 -2.93 -1.28 3.56
C VAL A 28 -4.00 -1.50 4.61
N VAL A 29 -3.68 -1.14 5.86
CA VAL A 29 -4.65 -1.03 6.94
C VAL A 29 -4.91 0.45 7.16
N ARG A 30 -6.17 0.86 7.05
CA ARG A 30 -6.53 2.27 7.14
C ARG A 30 -7.65 2.49 8.14
N GLU A 31 -7.41 3.42 9.05
CA GLU A 31 -8.40 3.91 9.99
C GLU A 31 -9.25 5.03 9.38
N ARG A 32 -10.54 5.07 9.72
CA ARG A 32 -11.43 6.15 9.28
C ARG A 32 -11.04 7.45 9.99
N ASP A 33 -10.76 8.50 9.23
CA ASP A 33 -10.24 9.78 9.72
C ASP A 33 -8.97 9.67 10.57
N GLY A 34 -8.21 8.58 10.35
CA GLY A 34 -6.99 8.28 11.08
C GLY A 34 -5.84 7.93 10.14
N ARG A 35 -4.92 7.10 10.65
CA ARG A 35 -3.67 6.77 9.97
C ARG A 35 -3.85 5.70 8.89
N THR A 36 -2.99 5.81 7.88
CA THR A 36 -2.81 4.80 6.83
C THR A 36 -1.52 4.03 7.08
N LEU A 37 -1.62 2.70 7.24
CA LEU A 37 -0.48 1.84 7.52
C LEU A 37 -0.29 0.81 6.39
N PRO A 38 0.59 1.10 5.42
CA PRO A 38 0.93 0.18 4.35
C PRO A 38 2.10 -0.73 4.74
N SER A 39 2.09 -1.95 4.22
CA SER A 39 3.25 -2.86 4.25
C SER A 39 3.27 -3.73 2.99
N VAL A 40 4.44 -4.28 2.67
CA VAL A 40 4.68 -5.07 1.47
C VAL A 40 4.87 -6.53 1.84
N PHE A 41 4.23 -7.42 1.09
CA PHE A 41 4.23 -8.87 1.31
C PHE A 41 4.41 -9.61 -0.02
N GLU A 42 4.73 -10.91 0.03
CA GLU A 42 4.76 -11.76 -1.17
C GLU A 42 3.33 -12.09 -1.66
N SER A 43 2.36 -12.15 -0.74
CA SER A 43 0.96 -12.42 -1.03
C SER A 43 0.03 -11.75 -0.01
N GLU A 44 -1.28 -11.69 -0.30
CA GLU A 44 -2.28 -11.06 0.57
C GLU A 44 -2.45 -11.81 1.90
N ASP A 45 -2.48 -13.14 1.86
CA ASP A 45 -2.65 -14.01 3.03
C ASP A 45 -1.49 -13.90 4.02
N ALA A 46 -0.27 -13.62 3.52
CA ALA A 46 0.91 -13.36 4.33
C ALA A 46 0.77 -12.10 5.21
N ALA A 47 -0.16 -11.19 4.90
CA ALA A 47 -0.38 -9.97 5.67
C ALA A 47 -1.28 -10.18 6.91
N THR A 48 -1.93 -11.35 7.06
CA THR A 48 -2.92 -11.56 8.13
C THR A 48 -2.33 -11.44 9.54
N SER A 49 -1.10 -11.91 9.76
CA SER A 49 -0.39 -11.76 11.04
C SER A 49 -0.08 -10.30 11.35
N PHE A 50 0.37 -9.54 10.34
CA PHE A 50 0.60 -8.10 10.43
C PHE A 50 -0.67 -7.36 10.84
N ILE A 51 -1.79 -7.61 10.16
CA ILE A 51 -3.09 -6.99 10.46
C ILE A 51 -3.49 -7.30 11.91
N ARG A 52 -3.41 -8.57 12.33
CA ARG A 52 -3.78 -8.99 13.69
C ARG A 52 -2.97 -8.30 14.78
N SER A 53 -1.71 -7.96 14.53
CA SER A 53 -0.82 -7.30 15.50
C SER A 53 -1.05 -5.80 15.59
N ARG A 54 -1.63 -5.17 14.56
CA ARG A 54 -1.78 -3.71 14.46
C ARG A 54 -3.22 -3.22 14.66
N VAL A 55 -4.21 -4.07 14.42
CA VAL A 55 -5.62 -3.73 14.60
C VAL A 55 -6.09 -4.16 15.98
N ALA A 56 -6.75 -3.24 16.70
CA ALA A 56 -7.30 -3.47 18.02
C ALA A 56 -8.39 -4.55 17.98
N LYS A 57 -8.45 -5.39 19.03
CA LYS A 57 -9.51 -6.40 19.15
C LYS A 57 -10.87 -5.70 19.25
N GLY A 58 -11.87 -6.23 18.56
CA GLY A 58 -13.22 -5.64 18.54
C GLY A 58 -13.43 -4.57 17.46
N THR A 59 -12.40 -4.17 16.71
CA THR A 59 -12.56 -3.32 15.53
C THR A 59 -13.35 -4.05 14.44
N VAL A 60 -14.27 -3.32 13.79
CA VAL A 60 -14.94 -3.78 12.58
C VAL A 60 -14.02 -3.54 11.38
N VAL A 61 -13.63 -4.60 10.69
CA VAL A 61 -12.74 -4.55 9.52
C VAL A 61 -13.56 -4.66 8.25
N HIS A 62 -13.36 -3.71 7.33
CA HIS A 62 -13.99 -3.70 6.01
C HIS A 62 -12.96 -4.17 4.98
N ALA A 63 -13.30 -5.17 4.17
CA ALA A 63 -12.41 -5.74 3.15
C ALA A 63 -13.20 -6.21 1.92
N ASP A 64 -12.51 -6.42 0.79
CA ASP A 64 -13.07 -7.08 -0.40
C ASP A 64 -13.38 -8.57 -0.11
N GLU A 65 -13.89 -9.32 -1.09
CA GLU A 65 -14.21 -10.74 -0.92
C GLU A 65 -13.02 -11.71 -1.01
N SER A 66 -11.77 -11.23 -1.10
CA SER A 66 -10.59 -12.10 -1.27
C SER A 66 -10.46 -13.16 -0.14
N PRO A 67 -10.39 -14.47 -0.45
CA PRO A 67 -10.27 -15.53 0.55
C PRO A 67 -9.05 -15.40 1.47
N ALA A 68 -8.04 -14.62 1.07
CA ALA A 68 -6.85 -14.30 1.88
C ALA A 68 -7.20 -13.76 3.27
N TRP A 69 -8.35 -13.10 3.40
CA TRP A 69 -8.80 -12.47 4.63
C TRP A 69 -9.61 -13.39 5.55
N ASN A 70 -9.97 -14.60 5.12
CA ASN A 70 -10.87 -15.49 5.86
C ASN A 70 -10.42 -15.76 7.30
N SER A 71 -9.11 -15.86 7.53
CA SER A 71 -8.60 -16.11 8.87
C SER A 71 -8.97 -14.97 9.85
N LEU A 72 -9.08 -13.72 9.38
CA LEU A 72 -9.30 -12.54 10.21
C LEU A 72 -10.66 -12.56 10.93
N HIS A 73 -11.64 -13.32 10.43
CA HIS A 73 -12.94 -13.55 11.09
C HIS A 73 -12.79 -14.14 12.50
N ALA A 74 -11.69 -14.84 12.80
CA ALA A 74 -11.45 -15.40 14.13
C ALA A 74 -11.20 -14.32 15.20
N LYS A 75 -10.83 -13.08 14.82
CA LYS A 75 -10.48 -12.00 15.77
C LYS A 75 -11.32 -10.73 15.58
N PHE A 76 -11.86 -10.50 14.40
CA PHE A 76 -12.51 -9.24 14.04
C PHE A 76 -13.92 -9.49 13.50
N SER A 77 -14.84 -8.59 13.81
CA SER A 77 -16.09 -8.46 13.05
C SER A 77 -15.75 -7.92 11.67
N MET A 78 -16.19 -8.58 10.61
CA MET A 78 -15.82 -8.20 9.24
C MET A 78 -17.05 -7.86 8.41
N LYS A 79 -16.93 -6.80 7.61
CA LYS A 79 -17.85 -6.47 6.52
C LYS A 79 -17.12 -6.71 5.19
N ARG A 80 -17.69 -7.54 4.34
CA ARG A 80 -17.11 -7.93 3.04
C ARG A 80 -17.86 -7.21 1.92
N ILE A 81 -17.14 -6.70 0.92
CA ILE A 81 -17.75 -6.03 -0.24
C ILE A 81 -17.49 -6.86 -1.48
N ASN A 82 -18.56 -7.23 -2.16
CA ASN A 82 -18.49 -7.72 -3.52
C ASN A 82 -18.42 -6.53 -4.50
N HIS A 83 -17.24 -6.27 -5.05
CA HIS A 83 -17.03 -5.21 -6.04
C HIS A 83 -17.78 -5.41 -7.35
N GLN A 84 -18.42 -6.57 -7.59
CA GLN A 84 -19.31 -6.80 -8.73
C GLN A 84 -20.75 -6.33 -8.49
N GLU A 85 -21.20 -6.23 -7.23
CA GLU A 85 -22.59 -5.91 -6.89
C GLU A 85 -22.76 -4.46 -6.39
N GLY A 86 -21.72 -3.81 -5.86
CA GLY A 86 -21.75 -2.39 -5.51
C GLY A 86 -20.54 -1.89 -4.72
N PHE A 87 -20.19 -0.61 -4.88
CA PHE A 87 -19.07 0.04 -4.17
C PHE A 87 -19.35 0.34 -2.69
N SER A 88 -20.61 0.24 -2.27
CA SER A 88 -21.03 0.23 -0.86
C SER A 88 -22.36 -0.49 -0.76
N ILE A 89 -22.33 -1.72 -0.24
CA ILE A 89 -23.52 -2.47 0.15
C ILE A 89 -23.46 -2.56 1.68
N ASP A 90 -24.55 -2.21 2.35
CA ASP A 90 -24.75 -2.40 3.80
C ASP A 90 -23.61 -1.90 4.70
N ASP A 91 -23.21 -0.63 4.47
CA ASP A 91 -22.27 0.11 5.33
C ASP A 91 -20.85 -0.48 5.32
N ALA A 92 -20.57 -1.40 4.40
CA ALA A 92 -19.23 -1.86 4.06
C ALA A 92 -18.54 -0.83 3.12
N CYS A 93 -17.30 -0.41 3.40
CA CYS A 93 -16.60 0.61 2.61
C CYS A 93 -15.09 0.34 2.51
N THR A 94 -14.59 0.02 1.31
CA THR A 94 -13.16 -0.12 0.98
C THR A 94 -12.58 1.12 0.29
N ASN A 95 -13.37 2.17 0.12
CA ASN A 95 -12.98 3.42 -0.55
C ASN A 95 -11.69 4.04 0.01
N GLY A 96 -11.46 3.86 1.32
CA GLY A 96 -10.23 4.30 1.97
C GLY A 96 -8.98 3.63 1.39
N ALA A 97 -9.01 2.30 1.24
CA ALA A 97 -7.91 1.54 0.64
C ALA A 97 -7.77 1.82 -0.86
N GLU A 98 -8.90 1.86 -1.59
CA GLU A 98 -8.91 2.13 -3.04
C GLU A 98 -8.36 3.52 -3.38
N SER A 99 -8.73 4.54 -2.61
CA SER A 99 -8.21 5.89 -2.81
C SER A 99 -6.70 5.94 -2.57
N PHE A 100 -6.18 5.23 -1.57
CA PHE A 100 -4.74 5.10 -1.33
C PHE A 100 -4.04 4.49 -2.56
N PHE A 101 -4.53 3.35 -3.06
CA PHE A 101 -3.95 2.71 -4.25
C PHE A 101 -4.02 3.58 -5.50
N SER A 102 -5.13 4.33 -5.69
CA SER A 102 -5.27 5.28 -6.80
C SER A 102 -4.21 6.39 -6.74
N ARG A 103 -3.94 6.95 -5.56
CA ARG A 103 -2.90 7.98 -5.40
C ARG A 103 -1.50 7.43 -5.55
N MET A 104 -1.23 6.24 -5.01
CA MET A 104 0.05 5.56 -5.20
C MET A 104 0.36 5.36 -6.69
N ARG A 105 -0.61 4.86 -7.47
CA ARG A 105 -0.48 4.70 -8.93
C ARG A 105 -0.28 6.03 -9.65
N ARG A 106 -0.96 7.10 -9.22
CA ARG A 106 -0.71 8.44 -9.78
C ARG A 106 0.69 8.95 -9.45
N GLY A 107 1.23 8.66 -8.27
CA GLY A 107 2.62 8.98 -7.93
C GLY A 107 3.63 8.23 -8.81
N GLU A 108 3.37 6.94 -9.08
CA GLU A 108 4.15 6.13 -10.02
C GLU A 108 4.12 6.70 -11.45
N LEU A 109 3.00 7.22 -11.91
CA LEU A 109 2.92 7.81 -13.25
C LEU A 109 3.51 9.22 -13.33
N GLY A 110 3.43 9.98 -12.22
CA GLY A 110 3.73 11.41 -12.21
C GLY A 110 5.19 11.74 -11.89
N HIS A 111 5.74 11.17 -10.82
CA HIS A 111 7.02 11.63 -10.27
C HIS A 111 7.99 10.52 -9.86
N HIS A 112 7.56 9.25 -9.85
CA HIS A 112 8.49 8.13 -9.71
C HIS A 112 8.70 7.46 -11.07
N HIS A 113 9.93 7.10 -11.41
CA HIS A 113 10.20 6.38 -12.65
C HIS A 113 9.90 4.88 -12.52
N HIS A 114 10.04 4.31 -11.31
CA HIS A 114 9.83 2.90 -11.04
C HIS A 114 9.64 2.65 -9.54
N ILE A 115 8.53 2.01 -9.15
CA ILE A 115 8.26 1.61 -7.77
C ILE A 115 8.42 0.08 -7.68
N ALA A 116 9.59 -0.39 -7.23
CA ALA A 116 9.83 -1.83 -7.06
C ALA A 116 10.96 -2.15 -6.08
N GLY A 117 11.13 -3.45 -5.84
CA GLY A 117 12.29 -4.00 -5.14
C GLY A 117 12.32 -3.66 -3.65
N ILE A 118 13.53 -3.51 -3.11
CA ILE A 118 13.77 -3.31 -1.67
C ILE A 118 13.16 -2.02 -1.12
N TYR A 119 12.90 -1.03 -1.98
CA TYR A 119 12.34 0.27 -1.59
C TYR A 119 10.83 0.35 -1.72
N PHE A 120 10.16 -0.72 -2.16
CA PHE A 120 8.71 -0.69 -2.38
C PHE A 120 7.93 -0.29 -1.12
N ALA A 121 8.35 -0.78 0.04
CA ALA A 121 7.74 -0.41 1.32
C ALA A 121 7.93 1.08 1.65
N ARG A 122 9.07 1.69 1.28
CA ARG A 122 9.35 3.10 1.50
C ARG A 122 8.44 3.99 0.66
N TYR A 123 8.25 3.67 -0.62
CA TYR A 123 7.29 4.37 -1.48
C TYR A 123 5.86 4.24 -0.95
N ALA A 124 5.49 3.06 -0.44
CA ALA A 124 4.17 2.89 0.15
C ALA A 124 3.97 3.75 1.40
N GLN A 125 4.97 3.81 2.28
CA GLN A 125 4.95 4.66 3.47
C GLN A 125 4.91 6.16 3.13
N GLU A 126 5.66 6.60 2.11
CA GLU A 126 5.57 7.98 1.61
C GLU A 126 4.15 8.29 1.12
N ALA A 127 3.58 7.41 0.30
CA ALA A 127 2.22 7.57 -0.21
C ALA A 127 1.19 7.63 0.93
N ALA A 128 1.39 6.86 2.00
CA ALA A 128 0.51 6.88 3.17
C ALA A 128 0.64 8.18 3.97
N TRP A 129 1.86 8.67 4.18
CA TRP A 129 2.07 9.96 4.82
C TRP A 129 1.40 11.09 4.03
N ARG A 130 1.58 11.14 2.71
CA ARG A 130 0.90 12.11 1.84
C ARG A 130 -0.62 11.98 1.90
N GLU A 131 -1.11 10.75 1.99
CA GLU A 131 -2.54 10.46 2.05
C GLU A 131 -3.20 10.98 3.33
N ASP A 132 -2.52 10.79 4.47
CA ASP A 132 -2.98 11.23 5.78
C ASP A 132 -2.91 12.76 5.91
N HIS A 133 -1.92 13.40 5.28
CA HIS A 133 -1.67 14.84 5.34
C HIS A 133 -2.26 15.63 4.15
N ARG A 134 -3.06 14.99 3.30
CA ARG A 134 -3.58 15.62 2.05
C ARG A 134 -4.48 16.85 2.27
N ARG A 135 -4.96 17.06 3.50
CA ARG A 135 -5.90 18.13 3.86
C ARG A 135 -5.26 19.30 4.61
N ILE A 136 -3.97 19.22 4.94
CA ILE A 136 -3.23 20.31 5.58
C ILE A 136 -2.47 21.14 4.55
N GLY A 137 -2.04 22.35 4.93
CA GLY A 137 -1.36 23.26 4.03
C GLY A 137 0.00 22.72 3.57
N ASN A 138 0.45 23.14 2.38
CA ASN A 138 1.77 22.73 1.86
C ASN A 138 2.92 23.15 2.80
N GLY A 139 2.77 24.29 3.50
CA GLY A 139 3.72 24.75 4.51
C GLY A 139 3.82 23.76 5.68
N ASP A 140 2.67 23.37 6.24
CA ASP A 140 2.57 22.39 7.33
C ASP A 140 3.11 21.01 6.91
N GLN A 141 2.88 20.61 5.65
CA GLN A 141 3.46 19.38 5.10
C GLN A 141 4.99 19.47 5.06
N ALA A 142 5.55 20.58 4.56
CA ALA A 142 6.98 20.77 4.50
C ALA A 142 7.62 20.77 5.89
N GLU A 143 7.03 21.50 6.84
CA GLU A 143 7.46 21.52 8.23
C GLU A 143 7.39 20.12 8.87
N GLY A 144 6.30 19.37 8.62
CA GLY A 144 6.16 18.01 9.11
C GLY A 144 7.24 17.06 8.60
N VAL A 145 7.59 17.13 7.31
CA VAL A 145 8.69 16.33 6.73
C VAL A 145 10.04 16.74 7.34
N ILE A 146 10.29 18.04 7.49
CA ILE A 146 11.53 18.56 8.10
C ILE A 146 11.64 18.06 9.55
N GLY A 147 10.57 18.15 10.34
CA GLY A 147 10.54 17.66 11.71
C GLY A 147 10.84 16.16 11.80
N LEU A 148 10.26 15.35 10.93
CA LEU A 148 10.56 13.92 10.84
C LEU A 148 12.03 13.67 10.46
N ALA A 149 12.56 14.40 9.48
CA ALA A 149 13.95 14.25 9.04
C ALA A 149 14.95 14.63 10.14
N MET A 150 14.68 15.69 10.89
CA MET A 150 15.54 16.16 11.99
C MET A 150 15.46 15.25 13.23
N GLY A 151 14.34 14.56 13.44
CA GLY A 151 14.15 13.64 14.56
C GLY A 151 14.71 12.23 14.34
N LEU A 152 15.09 11.89 13.11
CA LEU A 152 15.58 10.56 12.74
C LEU A 152 17.10 10.50 12.67
N GLY A 153 17.67 9.39 13.10
CA GLY A 153 19.09 9.09 12.90
C GLY A 153 19.42 8.78 11.43
N PRO A 154 20.72 8.61 11.11
CA PRO A 154 21.16 8.23 9.78
C PRO A 154 20.45 6.96 9.27
N SER A 155 19.93 7.01 8.03
CA SER A 155 19.20 5.88 7.45
C SER A 155 20.13 4.69 7.18
N ILE A 156 19.85 3.53 7.77
CA ILE A 156 20.59 2.27 7.50
C ILE A 156 20.64 1.90 6.02
N ASP A 157 19.59 2.20 5.25
CA ASP A 157 19.49 1.82 3.84
C ASP A 157 20.24 2.78 2.89
N PHE A 158 20.24 4.08 3.20
CA PHE A 158 20.78 5.13 2.33
C PHE A 158 22.17 5.61 2.77
N CYS A 159 22.52 5.49 4.04
CA CYS A 159 23.84 5.85 4.52
C CYS A 159 24.90 4.93 3.91
N GLY A 160 25.95 5.55 3.36
CA GLY A 160 27.01 4.85 2.65
C GLY A 160 26.57 4.24 1.31
N TYR A 161 25.34 4.48 0.84
CA TYR A 161 24.86 3.93 -0.45
C TYR A 161 25.82 4.27 -1.60
N TRP A 162 26.24 5.53 -1.66
CA TRP A 162 27.22 6.03 -2.64
C TRP A 162 28.67 5.56 -2.41
N GLN A 163 28.97 4.95 -1.27
CA GLN A 163 30.30 4.41 -0.95
C GLN A 163 30.43 2.93 -1.32
N ARG A 164 29.31 2.22 -1.56
CA ARG A 164 29.30 0.78 -1.90
C ARG A 164 29.76 0.47 -3.34
N THR A 165 29.85 1.46 -4.21
CA THR A 165 30.28 1.32 -5.62
C THR A 165 31.80 1.20 -5.84
N LYS A 166 32.59 0.96 -4.77
CA LYS A 166 34.07 0.83 -4.85
C LYS A 166 34.64 -0.55 -4.51
N ALA A 167 33.84 -1.61 -4.43
CA ALA A 167 34.34 -2.97 -4.41
C ALA A 167 34.09 -3.60 -5.78
N GLY A 168 35.18 -3.83 -6.53
CA GLY A 168 35.18 -4.46 -7.86
C GLY A 168 34.85 -5.94 -7.85
#